data_AF-A0A2E1LMB1-F1
#
_entry.id   AF-A0A2E1LMB1-F1
#
_cell.length_a   1.000
_cell.length_b   1.000
_cell.length_c   1.000
_cell.angle_alpha   90.00
_cell.angle_beta   90.00
_cell.angle_gamma   90.00
#
_symmetry.space_group_name_H-M   'P 1'
#
loop_
_entity.id
_entity.type
_entity.pdbx_description
1 polymer ?
#
loop_
_entity_poly.entity_id
_entity_poly.type
_entity_poly.pdbx_seq_one_letter_code
_entity_poly.pdbx_strand_id
1 'polypeptide(L)' 'MQKKNKLKIFLGCMVSSSLSIIPSLRFAKYSNLLDLDGAMFLIKDYEYGLTYKKDNLIYNKSFNYGY' A
#
# COMPACT_ATOMS: atom_id res chain seq x y z
N MET A 1 -14.35 -15.30 3.07
CA MET A 1 -14.86 -15.16 4.45
C MET A 1 -15.56 -13.83 4.69
N GLN A 2 -14.91 -12.68 4.52
CA GLN A 2 -15.51 -11.37 4.87
C GLN A 2 -16.83 -11.04 4.13
N LYS A 3 -16.91 -11.22 2.80
CA LYS A 3 -18.16 -11.01 2.03
C LYS A 3 -19.36 -11.81 2.57
N LYS A 4 -19.12 -13.02 3.08
CA LYS A 4 -20.16 -13.90 3.65
C LYS A 4 -20.70 -13.33 4.97
N ASN A 5 -19.86 -12.66 5.75
CA ASN A 5 -20.18 -12.13 7.07
C ASN A 5 -20.49 -10.62 7.07
N LYS A 6 -20.55 -9.97 5.89
CA LYS A 6 -20.79 -8.52 5.72
C LYS A 6 -19.86 -7.62 6.56
N LEU A 7 -18.63 -8.06 6.82
CA LEU A 7 -17.65 -7.29 7.59
C LEU A 7 -17.01 -6.23 6.70
N LYS A 8 -16.47 -5.14 7.26
CA LYS A 8 -15.64 -4.17 6.52
C LYS A 8 -14.19 -4.64 6.50
N ILE A 9 -13.44 -4.35 5.44
CA ILE A 9 -12.00 -4.64 5.37
C ILE A 9 -11.21 -3.36 5.57
N PHE A 10 -10.27 -3.43 6.50
CA PHE A 10 -9.19 -2.48 6.65
C PHE A 10 -7.90 -3.12 6.14
N LEU A 11 -7.18 -2.43 5.27
CA LEU A 11 -5.90 -2.89 4.76
C LEU A 11 -4.81 -1.97 5.32
N GLY A 12 -4.06 -2.49 6.28
CA GLY A 12 -2.94 -1.82 6.94
C GLY A 12 -1.58 -2.35 6.49
N CYS A 13 -0.52 -1.61 6.81
CA CYS A 13 0.86 -2.07 6.69
C CYS A 13 1.63 -1.94 8.01
N MET A 14 2.73 -2.69 8.13
CA MET A 14 3.77 -2.35 9.10
C MET A 14 4.66 -1.24 8.53
N VAL A 15 5.53 -0.65 9.36
CA VAL A 15 6.64 0.19 8.89
C VAL A 15 7.50 -0.66 7.94
N SER A 16 7.33 -0.43 6.65
CA SER A 16 7.84 -1.29 5.58
C SER A 16 8.08 -0.45 4.33
N SER A 17 8.98 -0.93 3.49
CA SER A 17 9.38 -0.23 2.27
C SER A 17 8.32 -0.33 1.17
N SER A 18 8.46 0.50 0.14
CA SER A 18 7.63 0.47 -1.05
C SER A 18 7.50 -0.91 -1.69
N LEU A 19 8.52 -1.75 -1.54
CA LEU A 19 8.56 -3.11 -2.05
C LEU A 19 7.43 -4.00 -1.52
N SER A 20 7.04 -3.83 -0.25
CA SER A 20 5.94 -4.59 0.36
C SER A 20 4.58 -3.94 0.14
N ILE A 21 4.53 -2.60 0.11
CA ILE A 21 3.28 -1.86 -0.01
C ILE A 21 2.72 -1.92 -1.43
N ILE A 22 3.54 -1.75 -2.48
CA ILE A 22 3.08 -1.74 -3.88
C ILE A 22 2.30 -3.00 -4.29
N PRO A 23 2.76 -4.24 -4.03
CA PRO A 23 1.99 -5.43 -4.36
C PRO A 23 0.68 -5.53 -3.55
N SER A 24 0.65 -5.00 -2.32
CA SER A 24 -0.55 -5.01 -1.48
C SER A 24 -1.68 -4.12 -2.02
N LEU A 25 -1.35 -3.07 -2.80
CA LEU A 25 -2.33 -2.19 -3.44
C LEU A 25 -3.28 -2.92 -4.40
N ARG A 26 -2.90 -4.11 -4.90
CA ARG A 26 -3.82 -4.96 -5.70
C ARG A 26 -5.08 -5.32 -4.92
N PHE A 27 -5.00 -5.39 -3.60
CA PHE A 27 -6.11 -5.70 -2.70
C PHE A 27 -6.88 -4.46 -2.23
N ALA A 28 -6.37 -3.24 -2.49
CA ALA A 28 -7.01 -1.99 -2.10
C ALA A 28 -8.43 -1.84 -2.68
N LYS A 29 -8.70 -2.39 -3.87
CA LYS A 29 -10.06 -2.40 -4.45
C LYS A 29 -11.10 -3.20 -3.65
N TYR A 30 -10.66 -4.03 -2.72
CA TYR A 30 -11.53 -4.85 -1.87
C TYR A 30 -11.59 -4.34 -0.43
N SER A 31 -10.78 -3.35 -0.06
CA SER A 31 -10.81 -2.72 1.25
C SER A 31 -11.74 -1.52 1.27
N ASN A 32 -12.26 -1.22 2.45
CA ASN A 32 -13.08 -0.04 2.71
C ASN A 32 -12.25 1.13 3.22
N LEU A 33 -11.11 0.83 3.85
CA LEU A 33 -10.20 1.80 4.42
C LEU A 33 -8.76 1.29 4.24
N LEU A 34 -7.85 2.22 3.99
CA LEU A 34 -6.45 1.98 3.67
C LEU A 34 -5.56 2.72 4.66
N ASP A 35 -4.56 2.02 5.17
CA ASP A 35 -3.51 2.56 6.02
C ASP A 35 -2.17 2.03 5.53
N LEU A 36 -1.57 2.78 4.61
CA LEU A 36 -0.39 2.35 3.86
C LEU A 36 0.72 3.41 3.95
N ASP A 37 0.89 4.02 5.11
CA ASP A 37 1.86 5.11 5.38
C ASP A 37 3.22 4.59 5.90
N GLY A 38 3.40 3.27 6.03
CA GLY A 38 4.59 2.65 6.62
C GLY A 38 5.92 3.06 5.97
N ALA A 39 5.93 3.35 4.67
CA ALA A 39 7.13 3.80 3.96
C ALA A 39 7.50 5.26 4.28
N MET A 40 6.55 6.07 4.74
CA MET A 40 6.77 7.48 5.11
C MET A 40 7.67 7.62 6.35
N PHE A 41 7.73 6.58 7.19
CA PHE A 41 8.59 6.54 8.37
C PHE A 41 10.04 6.17 8.07
N LEU A 42 10.36 5.76 6.85
CA LEU A 42 11.70 5.37 6.46
C LEU A 42 12.50 6.59 5.96
N ILE A 43 13.72 6.77 6.49
CA ILE A 43 14.65 7.81 6.02
C ILE A 43 15.08 7.55 4.56
N LYS A 44 15.18 6.26 4.19
CA LYS A 44 15.56 5.82 2.85
C LYS A 44 14.66 4.68 2.41
N ASP A 45 13.94 4.90 1.31
CA ASP A 45 13.14 3.90 0.62
C ASP A 45 13.69 3.66 -0.80
N TYR A 46 13.10 2.72 -1.55
CA TYR A 46 13.51 2.40 -2.91
C TYR A 46 13.24 3.57 -3.88
N GLU A 47 14.17 3.77 -4.83
CA GLU A 47 13.98 4.71 -5.93
C GLU A 47 12.75 4.33 -6.77
N TYR A 48 11.98 5.33 -7.20
CA TYR A 48 10.70 5.17 -7.91
C TYR A 48 9.62 4.40 -7.13
N GLY A 49 9.76 4.30 -5.81
CA GLY A 49 8.77 3.72 -4.91
C GLY A 49 7.50 4.56 -4.76
N LEU A 50 6.82 4.39 -3.63
CA LEU A 50 5.65 5.16 -3.26
C LEU A 50 5.98 6.63 -3.05
N THR A 51 5.05 7.48 -3.45
CA THR A 51 5.02 8.90 -3.15
C THR A 51 3.66 9.26 -2.55
N TYR A 52 3.68 9.97 -1.44
CA TYR A 52 2.47 10.44 -0.77
C TYR A 52 2.23 11.90 -1.13
N LYS A 53 1.05 12.22 -1.67
CA LYS A 53 0.67 13.59 -2.03
C LYS A 53 -0.70 13.93 -1.44
N LYS A 54 -0.68 14.67 -0.33
CA LYS A 54 -1.87 14.96 0.50
C LYS A 54 -2.58 13.65 0.84
N ASP A 55 -3.73 13.39 0.25
CA ASP A 55 -4.57 12.22 0.49
C ASP A 55 -4.42 11.13 -0.59
N ASN A 56 -3.49 11.33 -1.53
CA ASN A 56 -3.26 10.39 -2.62
C ASN A 56 -1.94 9.64 -2.43
N LEU A 57 -2.04 8.33 -2.64
CA LEU A 57 -0.92 7.43 -2.72
C LEU A 57 -0.59 7.21 -4.20
N ILE A 58 0.57 7.70 -4.62
CA ILE A 58 1.05 7.64 -6.00
C ILE A 58 2.17 6.61 -6.05
N TYR A 59 2.10 5.67 -6.98
CA TYR A 59 3.16 4.70 -7.22
C TYR A 59 3.47 4.61 -8.71
N ASN A 60 4.72 4.32 -9.05
CA ASN A 60 5.10 4.10 -10.43
C ASN A 60 4.78 2.65 -10.84
N LYS A 61 4.05 2.47 -11.94
CA LYS A 61 3.78 1.12 -12.49
C LYS A 61 5.05 0.43 -13.00
N SER A 62 6.08 1.20 -13.33
CA SER A 62 7.40 0.70 -13.74
C SER A 62 8.27 0.29 -12.54
N PHE A 63 7.78 0.45 -11.30
CA PHE A 63 8.50 -0.01 -10.12
C PHE A 63 8.63 -1.54 -10.16
N ASN A 64 9.87 -2.02 -10.28
CA ASN A 64 10.13 -3.44 -10.32
C ASN A 64 10.15 -4.01 -8.90
N TYR A 65 9.02 -4.60 -8.49
CA TYR A 65 8.88 -5.34 -7.24
C TYR A 65 9.13 -6.86 -7.40
N GLY A 66 9.76 -7.27 -8.52
CA GLY A 66 10.22 -8.65 -8.74
C GLY A 66 9.24 -9.57 -9.47
N TYR A 67 8.42 -9.04 -10.39
CA TYR A 67 7.47 -9.82 -11.22
C TYR A 67 7.72 -9.64 -12.71
#